data_AF-A0A929ITT8-F1
#
_entry.id   AF-A0A929ITT8-F1
#
_cell.length_a   1.000
_cell.length_b   1.000
_cell.length_c   1.000
_cell.angle_alpha   90.00
_cell.angle_beta   90.00
_cell.angle_gamma   90.00
#
_symmetry.space_group_name_H-M   'P 1'
#
loop_
_entity.id
_entity.type
_entity.pdbx_description
1 polymer ?
#
loop_
_entity_poly.entity_id
_entity_poly.type
_entity_poly.pdbx_seq_one_letter_code
_entity_poly.pdbx_strand_id
1 'polypeptide(L)'
;NRQFEFLADEVWHHHAYGKNAIYKSGHHGNAILSKYPFIRWENIDVSFMRSASRSLLHGTIEIPGCDQKIHVICVHLGLFGRERASQLSTLAKRISSHVPADDPLVIAGDFNDWRGRAEHFLHHDLGVREVFKNTKGSYARTFPAMLPVLSMDRIYYRGFDVINCQRLHDQPWNRLSDHTPLLAEFKLV
;
A
#
# COMPACT_ATOMS: atom_id res chain seq x y z
N ASN A 1 -16.43 12.88 -8.92
CA ASN A 1 -15.18 12.88 -8.13
C ASN A 1 -14.00 12.87 -9.09
N ARG A 2 -13.44 14.05 -9.37
CA ARG A 2 -12.43 14.29 -10.42
C ARG A 2 -10.98 14.21 -9.93
N GLN A 3 -10.71 13.92 -8.64
CA GLN A 3 -9.34 14.02 -8.10
C GLN A 3 -8.38 12.96 -8.66
N PHE A 4 -8.83 11.71 -8.80
CA PHE A 4 -7.99 10.65 -9.39
C PHE A 4 -7.86 10.81 -10.89
N GLU A 5 -8.97 11.08 -11.59
CA GLU A 5 -8.94 11.38 -13.04
C GLU A 5 -8.01 12.56 -13.33
N PHE A 6 -8.03 13.62 -12.50
CA PHE A 6 -7.12 14.75 -12.62
C PHE A 6 -5.63 14.37 -12.42
N LEU A 7 -5.30 13.56 -11.40
CA LEU A 7 -3.93 13.11 -11.15
C LEU A 7 -3.42 12.11 -12.21
N ALA A 8 -4.31 11.29 -12.76
CA ALA A 8 -4.00 10.31 -13.79
C ALA A 8 -3.92 10.94 -15.20
N ASP A 9 -4.78 11.90 -15.52
CA ASP A 9 -4.83 12.56 -16.83
C ASP A 9 -3.64 13.49 -17.06
N GLU A 10 -3.08 14.12 -16.01
CA GLU A 10 -2.03 15.14 -16.18
C GLU A 10 -0.58 14.61 -16.00
N VAL A 11 -0.34 13.50 -15.28
CA VAL A 11 1.04 13.07 -14.93
C VAL A 11 1.32 11.57 -15.13
N TRP A 12 0.34 10.68 -14.95
CA TRP A 12 0.57 9.22 -14.99
C TRP A 12 -0.52 8.47 -15.78
N HIS A 13 -0.21 8.15 -17.04
CA HIS A 13 -1.14 7.46 -17.94
C HIS A 13 -1.50 6.02 -17.52
N HIS A 14 -0.63 5.35 -16.74
CA HIS A 14 -0.89 4.00 -16.28
C HIS A 14 -1.36 4.02 -14.83
N HIS A 15 -2.60 3.59 -14.64
CA HIS A 15 -3.21 3.61 -13.33
C HIS A 15 -4.13 2.41 -13.10
N ALA A 16 -4.25 2.00 -11.84
CA ALA A 16 -5.23 1.04 -11.37
C ALA A 16 -6.08 1.73 -10.30
N TYR A 17 -7.40 1.60 -10.38
CA TYR A 17 -8.32 2.22 -9.42
C TYR A 17 -9.39 1.24 -8.94
N GLY A 18 -9.35 0.94 -7.66
CA GLY A 18 -10.29 0.07 -6.97
C GLY A 18 -11.29 0.88 -6.16
N LYS A 19 -12.53 1.04 -6.67
CA LYS A 19 -13.61 1.72 -5.94
C LYS A 19 -14.10 0.83 -4.80
N ASN A 20 -14.05 1.36 -3.57
CA ASN A 20 -14.45 0.62 -2.37
C ASN A 20 -15.85 1.06 -1.96
N ALA A 21 -16.06 2.33 -1.60
CA ALA A 21 -17.40 2.81 -1.27
C ALA A 21 -17.95 3.74 -2.35
N ILE A 22 -19.20 3.52 -2.74
CA ILE A 22 -19.96 4.39 -3.66
C ILE A 22 -21.10 5.02 -2.85
N TYR A 23 -21.06 6.34 -2.69
CA TYR A 23 -22.11 7.15 -2.07
C TYR A 23 -22.76 8.05 -3.12
N LYS A 24 -23.95 8.59 -2.84
CA LYS A 24 -24.63 9.55 -3.74
C LYS A 24 -23.77 10.78 -4.08
N SER A 25 -22.81 11.15 -3.24
CA SER A 25 -21.93 12.32 -3.39
C SER A 25 -20.53 11.99 -3.93
N GLY A 26 -20.18 10.72 -4.17
CA GLY A 26 -18.85 10.33 -4.65
C GLY A 26 -18.43 8.93 -4.24
N HIS A 27 -17.18 8.56 -4.58
CA HIS A 27 -16.57 7.30 -4.18
C HIS A 27 -15.18 7.52 -3.56
N HIS A 28 -14.77 6.59 -2.70
CA HIS A 28 -13.38 6.44 -2.25
C HIS A 28 -12.88 5.01 -2.57
N GLY A 29 -11.57 4.86 -2.64
CA GLY A 29 -10.95 3.62 -3.11
C GLY A 29 -9.44 3.69 -3.09
N ASN A 30 -8.80 2.55 -3.34
CA ASN A 30 -7.37 2.47 -3.50
C ASN A 30 -6.98 2.84 -4.93
N ALA A 31 -5.82 3.47 -5.08
CA ALA A 31 -5.26 3.89 -6.35
C ALA A 31 -3.79 3.49 -6.42
N ILE A 32 -3.35 2.99 -7.58
CA ILE A 32 -1.92 2.84 -7.89
C ILE A 32 -1.67 3.59 -9.18
N LEU A 33 -0.70 4.51 -9.14
CA LEU A 33 -0.18 5.22 -10.31
C LEU A 33 1.18 4.63 -10.66
N SER A 34 1.45 4.46 -11.95
CA SER A 34 2.67 3.82 -12.42
C SER A 34 3.24 4.53 -13.65
N LYS A 35 4.57 4.56 -13.73
CA LYS A 35 5.30 4.95 -14.95
C LYS A 35 5.16 3.92 -16.06
N TYR A 36 5.01 2.66 -15.69
CA TYR A 36 4.99 1.51 -16.61
C TYR A 36 3.58 0.90 -16.67
N PRO A 37 3.18 0.31 -17.82
CA PRO A 37 1.87 -0.29 -17.95
C PRO A 37 1.67 -1.45 -16.96
N PHE A 38 0.44 -1.59 -16.48
CA PHE A 38 0.02 -2.77 -15.74
C PHE A 38 -0.26 -3.90 -16.72
N ILE A 39 0.35 -5.07 -16.51
CA ILE A 39 0.03 -6.31 -17.24
C ILE A 39 -1.38 -6.76 -16.87
N ARG A 40 -1.68 -6.68 -15.58
CA ARG A 40 -2.97 -6.98 -14.97
C ARG A 40 -3.09 -6.24 -13.65
N TRP A 41 -4.31 -5.93 -13.28
CA TRP A 41 -4.63 -5.48 -11.94
C TRP A 41 -6.02 -5.98 -11.53
N GLU A 42 -6.23 -6.10 -10.22
CA GLU A 42 -7.51 -6.52 -9.63
C GLU A 42 -7.77 -5.77 -8.33
N ASN A 43 -9.05 -5.50 -8.04
CA ASN A 43 -9.50 -4.96 -6.76
C ASN A 43 -10.24 -6.04 -5.98
N ILE A 44 -9.64 -6.49 -4.87
CA ILE A 44 -10.14 -7.61 -4.09
C ILE A 44 -10.89 -7.06 -2.89
N ASP A 45 -12.19 -7.31 -2.80
CA ASP A 45 -13.00 -6.94 -1.65
C ASP A 45 -12.63 -7.81 -0.43
N VAL A 46 -12.27 -7.15 0.68
CA VAL A 46 -11.96 -7.76 1.98
C VAL A 46 -12.82 -7.19 3.11
N SER A 47 -13.99 -6.68 2.76
CA SER A 47 -14.92 -6.06 3.69
C SER A 47 -15.53 -7.10 4.62
N PHE A 48 -15.51 -6.84 5.92
CA PHE A 48 -16.23 -7.65 6.89
C PHE A 48 -17.73 -7.33 6.90
N MET A 49 -18.09 -6.07 6.61
CA MET A 49 -19.48 -5.59 6.52
C MET A 49 -19.72 -4.89 5.19
N ARG A 50 -20.88 -5.13 4.57
CA ARG A 50 -21.27 -4.49 3.29
C ARG A 50 -21.26 -2.95 3.33
N SER A 51 -21.41 -2.34 4.49
CA SER A 51 -21.41 -0.88 4.67
C SER A 51 -20.02 -0.25 4.81
N ALA A 52 -18.98 -1.05 5.05
CA ALA A 52 -17.61 -0.61 5.23
C ALA A 52 -16.74 -1.28 4.17
N SER A 53 -16.83 -0.78 2.93
CA SER A 53 -16.05 -1.39 1.86
C SER A 53 -14.55 -1.15 2.05
N ARG A 54 -13.79 -2.23 2.01
CA ARG A 54 -12.33 -2.28 2.12
C ARG A 54 -11.82 -3.23 1.06
N SER A 55 -10.78 -2.83 0.35
CA SER A 55 -10.19 -3.65 -0.69
C SER A 55 -8.67 -3.71 -0.60
N LEU A 56 -8.14 -4.66 -1.34
CA LEU A 56 -6.73 -4.78 -1.69
C LEU A 56 -6.65 -4.54 -3.20
N LEU A 57 -5.97 -3.48 -3.62
CA LEU A 57 -5.75 -3.22 -5.03
C LEU A 57 -4.38 -3.80 -5.41
N HIS A 58 -4.37 -4.83 -6.25
CA HIS A 58 -3.16 -5.51 -6.70
C HIS A 58 -2.89 -5.16 -8.16
N GLY A 59 -1.70 -4.64 -8.46
CA GLY A 59 -1.19 -4.47 -9.80
C GLY A 59 0.05 -5.33 -10.03
N THR A 60 0.24 -5.77 -11.28
CA THR A 60 1.51 -6.36 -11.75
C THR A 60 2.07 -5.47 -12.85
N ILE A 61 3.31 -5.01 -12.69
CA ILE A 61 4.01 -4.15 -13.65
C ILE A 61 5.24 -4.87 -14.19
N GLU A 62 5.57 -4.58 -15.45
CA GLU A 62 6.79 -5.00 -16.12
C GLU A 62 7.64 -3.75 -16.39
N ILE A 63 8.90 -3.79 -15.96
CA ILE A 63 9.85 -2.72 -16.26
C ILE A 63 10.62 -3.13 -17.53
N PRO A 64 10.72 -2.27 -18.56
CA PRO A 64 11.53 -2.57 -19.74
C PRO A 64 12.97 -2.94 -19.37
N GLY A 65 13.45 -4.08 -19.87
CA GLY A 65 14.78 -4.60 -19.56
C GLY A 65 14.88 -5.38 -18.23
N CYS A 66 13.76 -5.66 -17.58
CA CYS A 66 13.67 -6.51 -16.40
C CYS A 66 12.80 -7.74 -16.70
N ASP A 67 13.37 -8.94 -16.51
CA ASP A 67 12.67 -10.20 -16.76
C ASP A 67 11.71 -10.60 -15.63
N GLN A 68 11.84 -9.95 -14.46
CA GLN A 68 10.97 -10.18 -13.31
C GLN A 68 9.75 -9.28 -13.34
N LYS A 69 8.60 -9.85 -12.96
CA LYS A 69 7.35 -9.10 -12.73
C LYS A 69 7.37 -8.49 -11.35
N ILE A 70 7.00 -7.22 -11.26
CA ILE A 70 6.90 -6.55 -9.97
C ILE A 70 5.43 -6.49 -9.55
N HIS A 71 5.15 -7.00 -8.37
CA HIS A 71 3.83 -6.92 -7.77
C HIS A 71 3.73 -5.72 -6.82
N VAL A 72 2.68 -4.93 -6.99
CA VAL A 72 2.39 -3.76 -6.16
C VAL A 72 0.99 -3.89 -5.58
N ILE A 73 0.87 -3.78 -4.27
CA ILE A 73 -0.41 -3.93 -3.56
C ILE A 73 -0.66 -2.67 -2.73
N CYS A 74 -1.77 -2.00 -3.00
CA CYS A 74 -2.26 -0.88 -2.22
C CYS A 74 -3.38 -1.34 -1.29
N VAL A 75 -3.24 -1.02 0.01
CA VAL A 75 -4.20 -1.41 1.05
C VAL A 75 -4.70 -0.20 1.84
N HIS A 76 -5.91 -0.33 2.34
CA HIS A 76 -6.45 0.53 3.38
C HIS A 76 -7.24 -0.39 4.31
N LEU A 77 -6.77 -0.63 5.53
CA LEU A 77 -7.37 -1.60 6.45
C LEU A 77 -8.41 -0.97 7.38
N GLY A 78 -9.23 -1.81 8.01
CA GLY A 78 -10.26 -1.40 8.95
C GLY A 78 -9.72 -0.79 10.25
N LEU A 79 -10.54 0.01 10.93
CA LEU A 79 -10.18 0.64 12.20
C LEU A 79 -10.23 -0.34 13.39
N PHE A 80 -10.99 -1.43 13.27
CA PHE A 80 -11.16 -2.41 14.34
C PHE A 80 -10.12 -3.55 14.23
N GLY A 81 -9.46 -3.86 15.34
CA GLY A 81 -8.37 -4.85 15.34
C GLY A 81 -8.78 -6.27 14.88
N ARG A 82 -10.01 -6.70 15.17
CA ARG A 82 -10.54 -7.99 14.70
C ARG A 82 -10.75 -8.01 13.18
N GLU A 83 -11.29 -6.91 12.64
CA GLU A 83 -11.46 -6.72 11.20
C GLU A 83 -10.10 -6.75 10.50
N ARG A 84 -9.12 -5.99 11.00
CA ARG A 84 -7.76 -6.00 10.45
C ARG A 84 -7.12 -7.38 10.45
N ALA A 85 -7.26 -8.14 11.53
CA ALA A 85 -6.70 -9.49 11.60
C ALA A 85 -7.29 -10.41 10.52
N SER A 86 -8.60 -10.31 10.28
CA SER A 86 -9.25 -11.04 9.19
C SER A 86 -8.75 -10.57 7.81
N GLN A 87 -8.65 -9.26 7.59
CA GLN A 87 -8.16 -8.67 6.33
C GLN A 87 -6.72 -9.07 6.04
N LEU A 88 -5.84 -9.02 7.04
CA LEU A 88 -4.44 -9.41 6.93
C LEU A 88 -4.29 -10.91 6.64
N SER A 89 -5.09 -11.77 7.26
CA SER A 89 -5.09 -13.20 6.96
C SER A 89 -5.54 -13.48 5.52
N THR A 90 -6.59 -12.80 5.03
CA THR A 90 -7.03 -12.91 3.64
C THR A 90 -5.97 -12.40 2.67
N LEU A 91 -5.35 -11.26 2.97
CA LEU A 91 -4.25 -10.67 2.20
C LEU A 91 -3.08 -11.65 2.08
N ALA A 92 -2.60 -12.19 3.20
CA ALA A 92 -1.49 -13.14 3.22
C ALA A 92 -1.80 -14.38 2.36
N LYS A 93 -2.94 -15.04 2.58
CA LYS A 93 -3.35 -16.21 1.81
C LYS A 93 -3.44 -15.93 0.31
N ARG A 94 -4.02 -14.79 -0.07
CA ARG A 94 -4.17 -14.38 -1.48
C ARG A 94 -2.80 -14.20 -2.13
N ILE A 95 -1.91 -13.44 -1.49
CA ILE A 95 -0.54 -13.20 -1.99
C ILE A 95 0.20 -14.53 -2.13
N SER A 96 0.22 -15.38 -1.10
CA SER A 96 0.91 -16.68 -1.16
C SER A 96 0.41 -17.56 -2.30
N SER A 97 -0.85 -17.40 -2.72
CA SER A 97 -1.45 -18.20 -3.80
C SER A 97 -1.26 -17.61 -5.21
N HIS A 98 -0.92 -16.32 -5.34
CA HIS A 98 -0.95 -15.59 -6.63
C HIS A 98 0.34 -14.86 -6.99
N VAL A 99 1.22 -14.66 -6.01
CA VAL A 99 2.51 -14.00 -6.17
C VAL A 99 3.61 -15.02 -5.88
N PRO A 100 4.39 -15.45 -6.91
CA PRO A 100 5.53 -16.33 -6.73
C PRO A 100 6.44 -15.84 -5.61
N ALA A 101 6.96 -16.76 -4.79
CA ALA A 101 7.69 -16.42 -3.57
C ALA A 101 8.98 -15.62 -3.84
N ASP A 102 9.56 -15.87 -5.00
CA ASP A 102 10.74 -15.24 -5.58
C ASP A 102 10.45 -13.94 -6.34
N ASP A 103 9.18 -13.68 -6.70
CA ASP A 103 8.82 -12.45 -7.39
C ASP A 103 8.89 -11.23 -6.44
N PRO A 104 9.44 -10.10 -6.93
CA PRO A 104 9.47 -8.84 -6.20
C PRO A 104 8.07 -8.34 -5.87
N LEU A 105 7.88 -7.94 -4.62
CA LEU A 105 6.58 -7.51 -4.09
C LEU A 105 6.74 -6.29 -3.21
N VAL A 106 5.87 -5.30 -3.40
CA VAL A 106 5.66 -4.16 -2.51
C VAL A 106 4.20 -4.14 -2.04
N ILE A 107 3.98 -4.00 -0.73
CA ILE A 107 2.66 -3.79 -0.13
C ILE A 107 2.71 -2.46 0.62
N ALA A 108 1.86 -1.51 0.25
CA ALA A 108 1.86 -0.17 0.82
C ALA A 108 0.46 0.37 1.08
N GLY A 109 0.35 1.31 2.01
CA GLY A 109 -0.88 2.04 2.30
C GLY A 109 -1.15 2.20 3.78
N ASP A 110 -2.40 2.50 4.12
CA ASP A 110 -2.84 2.72 5.49
C ASP A 110 -3.26 1.39 6.14
N PHE A 111 -2.43 0.91 7.06
CA PHE A 111 -2.68 -0.33 7.79
C PHE A 111 -3.58 -0.12 9.00
N ASN A 112 -3.85 1.12 9.41
CA ASN A 112 -4.54 1.45 10.65
C ASN A 112 -3.96 0.70 11.87
N ASP A 113 -2.65 0.42 11.85
CA ASP A 113 -1.98 -0.49 12.79
C ASP A 113 -0.83 0.18 13.55
N TRP A 114 -1.21 1.12 14.42
CA TRP A 114 -0.26 1.78 15.34
C TRP A 114 0.39 0.82 16.35
N ARG A 115 -0.10 -0.43 16.48
CA ARG A 115 0.44 -1.45 17.39
C ARG A 115 1.43 -2.41 16.72
N GLY A 116 1.65 -2.30 15.41
CA GLY A 116 2.62 -3.12 14.68
C GLY A 116 2.30 -4.62 14.63
N ARG A 117 1.01 -4.98 14.69
CA ARG A 117 0.55 -6.37 14.60
C ARG A 117 0.55 -6.92 13.17
N ALA A 118 0.46 -6.07 12.15
CA ALA A 118 0.41 -6.46 10.75
C ALA A 118 1.62 -7.28 10.33
N GLU A 119 2.79 -6.94 10.87
CA GLU A 119 4.04 -7.65 10.62
C GLU A 119 3.98 -9.13 10.99
N HIS A 120 3.23 -9.52 12.04
CA HIS A 120 3.11 -10.92 12.41
C HIS A 120 2.47 -11.77 11.30
N PHE A 121 1.45 -11.21 10.64
CA PHE A 121 0.77 -11.87 9.53
C PHE A 121 1.63 -11.84 8.27
N LEU A 122 2.23 -10.69 7.96
CA LEU A 122 2.90 -10.50 6.67
C LEU A 122 4.32 -11.10 6.64
N HIS A 123 5.13 -10.88 7.67
CA HIS A 123 6.51 -11.38 7.67
C HIS A 123 6.53 -12.91 7.71
N HIS A 124 5.75 -13.52 8.61
CA HIS A 124 5.73 -14.97 8.77
C HIS A 124 5.21 -15.67 7.51
N ASP A 125 4.12 -15.17 6.92
CA ASP A 125 3.44 -15.88 5.83
C ASP A 125 4.02 -15.54 4.44
N LEU A 126 4.65 -14.37 4.27
CA LEU A 126 5.10 -13.86 2.97
C LEU A 126 6.60 -13.58 2.87
N GLY A 127 7.34 -13.60 3.98
CA GLY A 127 8.76 -13.26 4.01
C GLY A 127 9.04 -11.78 3.72
N VAL A 128 8.05 -10.89 3.86
CA VAL A 128 8.23 -9.46 3.62
C VAL A 128 8.80 -8.75 4.84
N ARG A 129 9.64 -7.73 4.60
CA ARG A 129 10.19 -6.84 5.63
C ARG A 129 9.56 -5.46 5.50
N GLU A 130 9.53 -4.70 6.58
CA GLU A 130 9.03 -3.32 6.55
C GLU A 130 10.18 -2.33 6.37
N VAL A 131 10.03 -1.37 5.45
CA VAL A 131 11.08 -0.45 5.01
C VAL A 131 11.69 0.35 6.17
N PHE A 132 10.89 1.07 6.96
CA PHE A 132 11.40 1.97 7.99
C PHE A 132 11.90 1.20 9.21
N LYS A 133 11.24 0.11 9.59
CA LYS A 133 11.68 -0.75 10.67
C LYS A 133 13.02 -1.41 10.33
N ASN A 134 13.19 -1.90 9.11
CA ASN A 134 14.43 -2.55 8.68
C ASN A 134 15.59 -1.56 8.56
N THR A 135 15.34 -0.32 8.12
CA THR A 135 16.42 0.66 7.86
C THR A 135 16.67 1.65 8.99
N LYS A 136 15.65 1.99 9.80
CA LYS A 136 15.69 2.98 10.87
C LYS A 136 15.35 2.40 12.26
N GLY A 137 15.08 1.10 12.36
CA GLY A 137 14.78 0.41 13.62
C GLY A 137 13.36 0.62 14.16
N SER A 138 12.53 1.45 13.53
CA SER A 138 11.16 1.70 13.97
C SER A 138 10.24 2.10 12.81
N TYR A 139 8.93 1.88 12.98
CA TYR A 139 7.93 2.30 12.02
C TYR A 139 7.83 3.83 11.92
N ALA A 140 7.65 4.35 10.70
CA ALA A 140 7.38 5.76 10.50
C ALA A 140 6.05 6.17 11.17
N ARG A 141 6.09 7.26 11.94
CA ARG A 141 4.87 7.90 12.47
C ARG A 141 4.33 8.86 11.42
N THR A 142 3.12 8.65 10.96
CA THR A 142 2.53 9.37 9.83
C THR A 142 1.30 10.19 10.19
N PHE A 143 0.68 9.92 11.34
CA PHE A 143 -0.57 10.53 11.75
C PHE A 143 -0.52 11.11 13.19
N PRO A 144 -1.20 12.23 13.47
CA PRO A 144 -1.67 13.22 12.49
C PRO A 144 -0.48 13.96 11.85
N ALA A 145 -0.60 14.40 10.60
CA ALA A 145 0.53 14.94 9.83
C ALA A 145 1.19 16.18 10.45
N MET A 146 0.40 17.01 11.13
CA MET A 146 0.90 18.20 11.83
C MET A 146 1.69 17.87 13.11
N LEU A 147 1.46 16.70 13.72
CA LEU A 147 2.20 16.22 14.88
C LEU A 147 2.29 14.67 14.85
N PRO A 148 3.19 14.08 14.04
CA PRO A 148 3.16 12.65 13.76
C PRO A 148 3.55 11.80 14.99
N VAL A 149 2.56 11.17 15.61
CA VAL A 149 2.73 10.33 16.81
C VAL A 149 2.31 8.87 16.59
N LEU A 150 1.39 8.60 15.67
CA LEU A 150 0.91 7.26 15.34
C LEU A 150 1.53 6.77 14.04
N SER A 151 1.91 5.50 14.02
CA SER A 151 2.44 4.81 12.85
C SER A 151 1.30 4.05 12.15
N MET A 152 0.62 4.69 11.20
CA MET A 152 -0.55 4.10 10.54
C MET A 152 -0.21 3.49 9.18
N ASP A 153 0.66 4.16 8.43
CA ASP A 153 1.05 3.77 7.07
C ASP A 153 2.33 2.92 7.08
N ARG A 154 2.44 1.98 6.12
CA ARG A 154 3.59 1.09 6.00
C ARG A 154 3.98 0.87 4.56
N ILE A 155 5.24 0.49 4.35
CA ILE A 155 5.74 -0.08 3.10
C ILE A 155 6.45 -1.40 3.44
N TYR A 156 5.83 -2.52 3.06
CA TYR A 156 6.43 -3.85 3.14
C TYR A 156 6.99 -4.28 1.79
N TYR A 157 8.08 -5.03 1.79
CA TYR A 157 8.77 -5.44 0.57
C TYR A 157 9.46 -6.81 0.68
N ARG A 158 9.69 -7.45 -0.48
CA ARG A 158 10.66 -8.53 -0.71
C ARG A 158 11.16 -8.51 -2.16
N GLY A 159 12.30 -9.15 -2.44
CA GLY A 159 12.90 -9.15 -3.79
C GLY A 159 13.56 -7.82 -4.17
N PHE A 160 13.83 -6.96 -3.17
CA PHE A 160 14.46 -5.65 -3.35
C PHE A 160 15.47 -5.38 -2.24
N ASP A 161 16.49 -4.60 -2.57
CA ASP A 161 17.30 -3.86 -1.61
C ASP A 161 16.73 -2.45 -1.43
N VAL A 162 16.65 -1.98 -0.18
CA VAL A 162 16.25 -0.60 0.11
C VAL A 162 17.45 0.31 -0.01
N ILE A 163 17.40 1.25 -0.95
CA ILE A 163 18.45 2.26 -1.17
C ILE A 163 18.24 3.46 -0.26
N ASN A 164 16.99 3.92 -0.17
CA ASN A 164 16.64 5.10 0.61
C ASN A 164 15.19 5.00 1.11
N CYS A 165 14.89 5.69 2.21
CA CYS A 165 13.52 5.89 2.66
C CYS A 165 13.37 7.23 3.40
N GLN A 166 12.24 7.91 3.17
CA GLN A 166 11.96 9.19 3.77
C GLN A 166 10.47 9.33 4.11
N ARG A 167 10.18 9.90 5.28
CA ARG A 167 8.85 10.41 5.60
C ARG A 167 8.78 11.90 5.26
N LEU A 168 7.87 12.27 4.37
CA LEU A 168 7.70 13.64 3.90
C LEU A 168 6.80 14.41 4.88
N HIS A 169 7.41 15.09 5.86
CA HIS A 169 6.70 15.70 7.00
C HIS A 169 6.81 17.23 7.07
N ASP A 170 7.64 17.84 6.23
CA ASP A 170 7.78 19.29 6.13
C ASP A 170 6.71 19.90 5.21
N GLN A 171 6.64 21.23 5.14
CA GLN A 171 5.79 21.91 4.16
C GLN A 171 6.22 21.53 2.72
N PRO A 172 5.28 21.32 1.79
CA PRO A 172 3.82 21.47 1.95
C PRO A 172 3.11 20.22 2.52
N TRP A 173 3.81 19.09 2.64
CA TRP A 173 3.23 17.76 2.88
C TRP A 173 2.34 17.65 4.13
N ASN A 174 2.74 18.28 5.24
CA ASN A 174 1.97 18.26 6.48
C ASN A 174 0.64 19.04 6.44
N ARG A 175 0.35 19.76 5.35
CA ARG A 175 -0.91 20.50 5.15
C ARG A 175 -1.80 19.93 4.05
N LEU A 176 -1.29 18.98 3.26
CA LEU A 176 -2.03 18.41 2.13
C LEU A 176 -2.93 17.24 2.55
N SER A 177 -2.64 16.62 3.69
CA SER A 177 -3.34 15.46 4.23
C SER A 177 -3.16 15.39 5.75
N ASP A 178 -4.01 14.64 6.43
CA ASP A 178 -3.85 14.26 7.84
C ASP A 178 -2.83 13.12 8.04
N HIS A 179 -2.37 12.49 6.95
CA HIS A 179 -1.25 11.54 6.93
C HIS A 179 -0.05 12.12 6.17
N THR A 180 1.17 11.95 6.69
CA THR A 180 2.40 12.29 5.95
C THR A 180 2.77 11.18 4.96
N PRO A 181 3.15 11.49 3.70
CA PRO A 181 3.59 10.49 2.74
C PRO A 181 4.88 9.76 3.17
N LEU A 182 4.97 8.49 2.76
CA LEU A 182 6.17 7.67 2.85
C LEU A 182 6.77 7.46 1.46
N LEU A 183 8.08 7.66 1.36
CA LEU A 183 8.88 7.44 0.16
C LEU A 183 9.88 6.33 0.45
N ALA A 184 10.02 5.40 -0.49
CA ALA A 184 11.04 4.37 -0.48
C ALA A 184 11.62 4.22 -1.89
N GLU A 185 12.94 4.09 -1.96
CA GLU A 185 13.68 3.80 -3.18
C GLU A 185 14.27 2.41 -3.08
N PHE A 186 14.08 1.63 -4.14
CA PHE A 186 14.46 0.23 -4.19
C PHE A 186 15.42 -0.03 -5.34
N LYS A 187 16.31 -1.00 -5.14
CA LYS A 187 17.06 -1.65 -6.20
C LYS A 187 16.59 -3.10 -6.28
N LEU A 188 16.32 -3.55 -7.50
CA LEU A 188 15.98 -4.95 -7.76
C LEU A 188 17.21 -5.84 -7.50
N VAL A 189 17.01 -6.99 -6.85
CA VAL A 189 18.06 -7.96 -6.49
C VAL A 189 18.18 -9.05 -7.55
#